data_AF-A0A158CLR8-F1
#
_entry.id   AF-A0A158CLR8-F1
#
_cell.length_a   1.000
_cell.length_b   1.000
_cell.length_c   1.000
_cell.angle_alpha   90.00
_cell.angle_beta   90.00
_cell.angle_gamma   90.00
#
_symmetry.space_group_name_H-M   'P 1'
#
loop_
_entity.id
_entity.type
_entity.pdbx_description
1 polymer ?
#
loop_
_entity_poly.entity_id
_entity_poly.type
_entity_poly.pdbx_seq_one_letter_code
_entity_poly.pdbx_strand_id
1 'polypeptide(L)'
;MFSALLDRNRAARCIVFTGESGAYIGAAAPRDVRASIGARFPEYESAWLNAYKNLDLAAWSLNDFQNGDLSENALNQIAKGFLSSVSAISLPATPVGPTRPDAPWLEIDRTAKQGMKTWELAEYVTAAGLPSMLGTQLERARVQKGFTEESMARSIIGKSGRFVALVDSAEAFVGLCDRTVLTDRVARKIVEETKPV
;
A
#
# COMPACT_ATOMS: atom_id res chain seq x y z
N MET A 1 -8.30 6.20 6.63
CA MET A 1 -7.27 7.24 6.42
C MET A 1 -6.12 6.75 5.55
N PHE A 2 -5.44 5.64 5.91
CA PHE A 2 -4.31 5.12 5.13
C PHE A 2 -4.64 4.83 3.66
N SER A 3 -5.72 4.08 3.38
CA SER A 3 -6.18 3.77 2.02
C SER A 3 -6.36 5.01 1.13
N ALA A 4 -6.84 6.08 1.75
CA ALA A 4 -7.19 7.32 1.08
C ALA A 4 -5.95 8.13 0.64
N LEU A 5 -4.85 7.98 1.38
CA LEU A 5 -3.55 8.58 1.06
C LEU A 5 -2.77 7.74 0.02
N LEU A 6 -3.02 6.43 -0.07
CA LEU A 6 -2.32 5.52 -0.97
C LEU A 6 -2.45 5.93 -2.45
N ASP A 7 -3.63 6.38 -2.87
CA ASP A 7 -3.88 6.80 -4.26
C ASP A 7 -3.21 8.11 -4.65
N ARG A 8 -2.91 8.94 -3.65
CA ARG A 8 -2.38 10.29 -3.87
C ARG A 8 -0.87 10.32 -3.79
N ASN A 9 -0.28 9.41 -3.03
CA ASN A 9 1.17 9.27 -2.97
C ASN A 9 1.74 8.67 -4.27
N ARG A 10 2.10 9.53 -5.23
CA ARG A 10 2.71 9.11 -6.50
C ARG A 10 4.12 8.52 -6.33
N ALA A 11 4.78 8.76 -5.20
CA ALA A 11 6.07 8.16 -4.90
C ALA A 11 5.92 6.66 -4.59
N ALA A 12 4.81 6.27 -3.96
CA ALA A 12 4.48 4.87 -3.76
C ALA A 12 4.01 4.25 -5.08
N ARG A 13 4.81 3.35 -5.66
CA ARG A 13 4.45 2.61 -6.88
C ARG A 13 3.96 1.20 -6.62
N CYS A 14 4.27 0.66 -5.45
CA CYS A 14 4.03 -0.72 -5.09
C CYS A 14 3.97 -0.85 -3.55
N ILE A 15 3.08 -1.70 -3.06
CA ILE A 15 3.01 -2.11 -1.66
C ILE A 15 3.42 -3.57 -1.60
N VAL A 16 4.45 -3.86 -0.80
CA VAL A 16 4.94 -5.22 -0.58
C VAL A 16 4.34 -5.77 0.71
N PHE A 17 3.84 -6.99 0.65
CA PHE A 17 3.30 -7.71 1.79
C PHE A 17 4.28 -8.82 2.21
N THR A 18 4.67 -8.80 3.48
CA THR A 18 5.53 -9.80 4.10
C THR A 18 4.84 -10.46 5.30
N GLY A 19 5.12 -11.73 5.54
CA GLY A 19 4.67 -12.45 6.73
C GLY A 19 5.51 -12.14 7.98
N GLU A 20 5.17 -12.78 9.09
CA GLU A 20 5.82 -12.58 10.40
C GLU A 20 7.34 -12.88 10.38
N SER A 21 7.79 -13.82 9.55
CA SER A 21 9.20 -14.16 9.36
C SER A 21 9.89 -13.33 8.26
N GLY A 22 9.24 -12.28 7.75
CA GLY A 22 9.70 -11.53 6.58
C GLY A 22 9.47 -12.26 5.25
N ALA A 23 8.83 -13.44 5.27
CA ALA A 23 8.51 -14.21 4.07
C ALA A 23 7.69 -13.37 3.07
N TYR A 24 8.12 -13.34 1.80
CA TYR A 24 7.40 -12.59 0.77
C TYR A 24 6.06 -13.25 0.43
N ILE A 25 4.96 -12.50 0.61
CA ILE A 25 3.60 -12.97 0.30
C ILE A 25 3.19 -12.54 -1.10
N GLY A 26 3.48 -11.29 -1.45
CA GLY A 26 3.09 -10.69 -2.72
C GLY A 26 3.24 -9.17 -2.69
N ALA A 27 2.90 -8.54 -3.80
CA ALA A 27 2.90 -7.11 -3.95
C ALA A 27 1.70 -6.65 -4.78
N ALA A 28 1.24 -5.43 -4.59
CA ALA A 28 0.14 -4.85 -5.35
C ALA A 28 0.33 -3.35 -5.54
N ALA A 29 -0.32 -2.77 -6.55
CA ALA A 29 -0.31 -1.31 -6.69
C ALA A 29 -1.11 -0.67 -5.54
N PRO A 30 -0.69 0.51 -5.04
CA PRO A 30 -1.42 1.22 -3.98
C PRO A 30 -2.90 1.43 -4.31
N ARG A 31 -3.21 1.65 -5.61
CA ARG A 31 -4.58 1.80 -6.10
C ARG A 31 -5.44 0.56 -5.92
N ASP A 32 -4.90 -0.61 -6.21
CA ASP A 32 -5.65 -1.86 -6.08
C ASP A 32 -5.88 -2.19 -4.60
N VAL A 33 -4.88 -1.89 -3.76
CA VAL A 33 -5.00 -2.01 -2.30
C VAL A 33 -6.06 -1.06 -1.76
N ARG A 34 -6.07 0.21 -2.17
CA ARG A 34 -7.15 1.14 -1.81
C ARG A 34 -8.50 0.59 -2.26
N ALA A 35 -8.66 0.26 -3.54
CA ALA A 35 -9.94 -0.18 -4.08
C ALA A 35 -10.50 -1.38 -3.32
N SER A 36 -9.63 -2.33 -2.96
CA SER A 36 -10.00 -3.53 -2.19
C SER A 36 -10.41 -3.19 -0.75
N ILE A 37 -9.70 -2.26 -0.10
CA ILE A 37 -10.08 -1.76 1.24
C ILE A 37 -11.40 -0.99 1.17
N GLY A 38 -11.58 -0.13 0.16
CA GLY A 38 -12.78 0.68 -0.01
C GLY A 38 -14.02 -0.15 -0.29
N ALA A 39 -13.90 -1.22 -1.08
CA ALA A 39 -14.99 -2.17 -1.32
C ALA A 39 -15.42 -2.91 -0.04
N ARG A 40 -14.48 -3.12 0.90
CA ARG A 40 -14.74 -3.79 2.17
C ARG A 40 -15.40 -2.87 3.21
N PHE A 41 -15.12 -1.57 3.13
CA PHE A 41 -15.52 -0.57 4.13
C PHE A 41 -16.19 0.64 3.46
N PRO A 42 -17.41 0.48 2.90
CA PRO A 42 -18.08 1.51 2.10
C PRO A 42 -18.37 2.81 2.87
N GLU A 43 -18.53 2.74 4.18
CA GLU A 43 -18.74 3.90 5.05
C GLU A 43 -17.50 4.80 5.08
N TYR A 44 -16.30 4.20 5.01
CA TYR A 44 -15.05 4.94 4.97
C TYR A 44 -14.86 5.64 3.61
N GLU A 45 -15.21 4.99 2.51
CA GLU A 45 -15.24 5.64 1.19
C GLU A 45 -16.27 6.77 1.15
N SER A 46 -17.43 6.59 1.78
CA SER A 46 -18.45 7.64 1.90
C SER A 46 -17.95 8.84 2.70
N ALA A 47 -17.34 8.60 3.87
CA ALA A 47 -16.71 9.66 4.68
C ALA A 47 -15.59 10.38 3.92
N TRP A 48 -14.84 9.65 3.08
CA TRP A 48 -13.82 10.22 2.22
C TRP A 48 -14.40 11.09 1.10
N LEU A 49 -15.42 10.63 0.40
CA LEU A 49 -16.12 11.42 -0.61
C LEU A 49 -16.72 12.69 -0.01
N ASN A 50 -17.26 12.60 1.21
CA ASN A 50 -17.76 13.76 1.96
C ASN A 50 -16.62 14.74 2.32
N ALA A 51 -15.45 14.24 2.72
CA ALA A 51 -14.29 15.07 2.96
C ALA A 51 -13.89 15.88 1.71
N TYR A 52 -13.93 15.25 0.53
CA TYR A 52 -13.67 15.91 -0.75
C TYR A 52 -14.73 16.95 -1.11
N LYS A 53 -16.00 16.61 -0.90
CA LYS A 53 -17.13 17.51 -1.18
C LYS A 53 -17.03 18.81 -0.37
N ASN A 54 -16.50 18.73 0.84
CA ASN A 54 -16.36 19.86 1.75
C ASN A 54 -15.08 20.68 1.53
N LEU A 55 -14.27 20.35 0.52
CA LEU A 55 -13.12 21.16 0.16
C LEU A 55 -13.58 22.43 -0.56
N ASP A 56 -13.10 23.57 -0.07
CA ASP A 56 -13.20 24.81 -0.82
C ASP A 56 -12.16 24.82 -1.94
N LEU A 57 -12.51 24.22 -3.07
CA LEU A 57 -11.64 24.16 -4.25
C LEU A 57 -11.30 25.56 -4.79
N ALA A 58 -12.09 26.59 -4.48
CA ALA A 58 -11.80 27.96 -4.87
C ALA A 58 -10.67 28.59 -4.03
N ALA A 59 -10.45 28.09 -2.81
CA ALA A 59 -9.34 28.49 -1.95
C ALA A 59 -8.02 27.77 -2.31
N TRP A 60 -8.05 26.77 -3.18
CA TRP A 60 -6.88 25.99 -3.56
C TRP A 60 -6.16 26.63 -4.74
N SER A 61 -4.84 26.68 -4.65
CA SER A 61 -3.98 27.18 -5.70
C SER A 61 -3.66 26.07 -6.71
N LEU A 62 -3.25 26.43 -7.93
CA LEU A 62 -2.69 25.45 -8.88
C LEU A 62 -1.47 24.70 -8.31
N ASN A 63 -0.77 25.31 -7.34
CA ASN A 63 0.35 24.68 -6.64
C ASN A 63 -0.08 23.49 -5.78
N ASP A 64 -1.34 23.46 -5.33
CA ASP A 64 -1.89 22.37 -4.54
C ASP A 64 -2.15 21.09 -5.35
N PHE A 65 -2.03 21.17 -6.68
CA PHE A 65 -2.21 20.06 -7.62
C PHE A 65 -0.96 19.77 -8.48
N GLN A 66 0.20 20.30 -8.10
CA GLN A 66 1.41 20.19 -8.91
C GLN A 66 1.79 18.72 -9.19
N ASN A 67 2.10 18.45 -10.46
CA ASN A 67 2.43 17.11 -10.96
C ASN A 67 1.35 16.04 -10.68
N GLY A 68 0.11 16.49 -10.44
CA GLY A 68 -1.04 15.66 -10.11
C GLY A 68 -0.96 14.94 -8.76
N ASP A 69 -0.05 15.39 -7.89
CA ASP A 69 -0.05 15.08 -6.46
C ASP A 69 -0.79 16.19 -5.70
N LEU A 70 -1.16 15.93 -4.45
CA LEU A 70 -1.74 16.92 -3.55
C LEU A 70 -0.64 17.53 -2.70
N SER A 71 -0.67 18.86 -2.50
CA SER A 71 0.20 19.49 -1.51
C SER A 71 -0.06 18.92 -0.11
N GLU A 72 0.93 19.04 0.77
CA GLU A 72 0.77 18.67 2.18
C GLU A 72 -0.40 19.42 2.84
N ASN A 73 -0.60 20.70 2.48
CA ASN A 73 -1.74 21.49 2.95
C ASN A 73 -3.08 20.90 2.50
N ALA A 74 -3.21 20.55 1.22
CA ALA A 74 -4.40 19.90 0.67
C ALA A 74 -4.67 18.55 1.35
N LEU A 75 -3.65 17.72 1.53
CA LEU A 75 -3.74 16.45 2.25
C LEU A 75 -4.22 16.66 3.70
N ASN A 76 -3.69 17.66 4.40
CA ASN A 76 -4.08 18.00 5.76
C ASN A 76 -5.54 18.48 5.85
N GLN A 77 -6.03 19.27 4.89
CA GLN A 77 -7.43 19.68 4.84
C GLN A 77 -8.36 18.51 4.61
N ILE A 78 -8.03 17.63 3.64
CA ILE A 78 -8.78 16.41 3.39
C ILE A 78 -8.81 15.51 4.63
N ALA A 79 -7.66 15.32 5.28
CA ALA A 79 -7.58 14.49 6.49
C ALA A 79 -8.48 15.04 7.60
N LYS A 80 -8.48 16.36 7.82
CA LYS A 80 -9.37 17.02 8.78
C LYS A 80 -10.85 16.84 8.41
N GLY A 81 -11.21 17.06 7.14
CA GLY A 81 -12.58 16.86 6.64
C GLY A 81 -13.06 15.40 6.73
N PHE A 82 -12.14 14.45 6.55
CA PHE A 82 -12.42 13.04 6.75
C PHE A 82 -12.72 12.78 8.22
N LEU A 83 -11.85 13.20 9.14
CA LEU A 83 -12.01 12.99 10.58
C LEU A 83 -13.28 13.65 11.14
N SER A 84 -13.69 14.81 10.62
CA SER A 84 -14.97 15.42 11.02
C SER A 84 -16.18 14.63 10.52
N SER A 85 -16.05 13.97 9.36
CA SER A 85 -17.10 13.13 8.76
C SER A 85 -17.19 11.73 9.37
N VAL A 86 -16.19 11.28 10.13
CA VAL A 86 -16.19 9.96 10.80
C VAL A 86 -17.34 9.82 11.80
N SER A 87 -17.87 10.91 12.34
CA SER A 87 -19.06 10.90 13.20
C SER A 87 -20.30 10.28 12.53
N ALA A 88 -20.34 10.23 11.19
CA ALA A 88 -21.40 9.58 10.42
C ALA A 88 -21.17 8.07 10.19
N ILE A 89 -19.99 7.54 10.53
CA ILE A 89 -19.71 6.11 10.43
C ILE A 89 -20.34 5.44 11.65
N SER A 90 -21.37 4.62 11.40
CA SER A 90 -21.94 3.78 12.45
C SER A 90 -20.94 2.69 12.80
N LEU A 91 -20.20 2.91 13.89
CA LEU A 91 -19.33 1.88 14.45
C LEU A 91 -20.16 0.96 15.36
N PRO A 92 -19.86 -0.35 15.40
CA PRO A 92 -20.39 -1.21 16.44
C PRO A 92 -20.06 -0.61 17.81
N ALA A 93 -20.95 -0.78 18.79
CA ALA A 93 -20.71 -0.24 20.13
C ALA A 93 -19.35 -0.72 20.67
N THR A 94 -18.57 0.22 21.24
CA THR A 94 -17.30 -0.12 21.87
C THR A 94 -17.56 -1.15 22.97
N PRO A 95 -16.83 -2.28 23.00
CA PRO A 95 -17.09 -3.35 23.96
C PRO A 95 -16.87 -2.81 25.37
N VAL A 96 -17.86 -3.01 26.24
CA VAL A 96 -17.76 -2.70 27.67
C VAL A 96 -17.15 -3.91 28.37
N GLY A 97 -15.82 -3.99 28.43
CA GLY A 97 -15.08 -5.04 29.13
C GLY A 97 -14.06 -5.79 28.27
N PRO A 98 -13.32 -6.76 28.85
CA PRO A 98 -12.33 -7.54 28.12
C PRO A 98 -13.03 -8.27 26.97
N THR A 99 -12.65 -7.89 25.75
CA THR A 99 -13.20 -8.37 24.50
C THR A 99 -13.15 -9.88 24.41
N ARG A 100 -14.24 -10.49 23.93
CA ARG A 100 -14.16 -11.84 23.38
C ARG A 100 -13.06 -11.87 22.31
N PRO A 101 -12.32 -13.00 22.16
CA PRO A 101 -11.29 -13.15 21.12
C PRO A 101 -11.83 -12.86 19.71
N ASP A 102 -13.14 -12.99 19.54
CA ASP A 102 -13.87 -12.91 18.27
C ASP A 102 -14.37 -11.48 17.96
N ALA A 103 -14.16 -10.50 18.85
CA ALA A 103 -14.57 -9.12 18.62
C ALA A 103 -13.52 -8.37 17.77
N PRO A 104 -13.93 -7.58 16.76
CA PRO A 104 -13.03 -6.83 15.87
C PRO A 104 -12.29 -5.65 16.54
N TRP A 105 -12.32 -5.59 17.87
CA TRP A 105 -11.72 -4.52 18.65
C TRP A 105 -10.36 -4.96 19.16
N LEU A 106 -9.33 -4.23 18.76
CA LEU A 106 -7.96 -4.44 19.18
C LEU A 106 -7.60 -3.45 20.29
N GLU A 107 -7.05 -3.97 21.39
CA GLU A 107 -6.43 -3.14 22.41
C GLU A 107 -5.08 -2.64 21.87
N ILE A 108 -4.94 -1.32 21.76
CA ILE A 108 -3.68 -0.68 21.42
C ILE A 108 -3.09 -0.08 22.70
N ASP A 109 -1.94 -0.63 23.09
CA ASP A 109 -1.16 -0.09 24.20
C ASP A 109 -0.46 1.21 23.77
N ARG A 110 -1.00 2.34 24.25
CA ARG A 110 -0.42 3.67 24.06
C ARG A 110 0.14 4.24 25.36
N THR A 111 0.31 3.41 26.39
CA THR A 111 0.75 3.85 27.72
C THR A 111 2.09 4.58 27.66
N ALA A 112 3.02 4.12 26.82
CA ALA A 112 4.33 4.74 26.62
C ALA A 112 4.29 6.21 26.13
N LYS A 113 3.22 6.63 25.45
CA LYS A 113 3.10 7.99 24.89
C LYS A 113 2.02 8.84 25.54
N GLN A 114 0.93 8.22 25.96
CA GLN A 114 -0.31 8.92 26.37
C GLN A 114 -0.84 8.43 27.72
N GLY A 115 -0.17 7.48 28.38
CA GLY A 115 -0.60 6.96 29.68
C GLY A 115 -1.94 6.23 29.67
N MET A 116 -2.49 5.89 28.50
CA MET A 116 -3.80 5.27 28.36
C MET A 116 -3.77 4.12 27.35
N LYS A 117 -4.67 3.15 27.55
CA LYS A 117 -5.01 2.13 26.55
C LYS A 117 -6.16 2.64 25.69
N THR A 118 -6.08 2.40 24.39
CA THR A 118 -7.15 2.74 23.44
C THR A 118 -7.62 1.50 22.73
N TRP A 119 -8.90 1.45 22.38
CA TRP A 119 -9.46 0.38 21.58
C TRP A 119 -9.71 0.88 20.17
N GLU A 120 -9.27 0.12 19.17
CA GLU A 120 -9.53 0.42 17.77
C GLU A 120 -10.26 -0.73 17.10
N LEU A 121 -11.27 -0.39 16.31
CA LEU A 121 -11.92 -1.35 15.42
C LEU A 121 -10.97 -1.61 14.25
N ALA A 122 -10.41 -2.81 14.19
CA ALA A 122 -9.44 -3.17 13.18
C ALA A 122 -9.51 -4.65 12.86
N GLU A 123 -9.25 -4.96 11.61
CA GLU A 123 -9.11 -6.33 11.16
C GLU A 123 -7.71 -6.53 10.59
N TYR A 124 -7.03 -7.56 11.07
CA TYR A 124 -5.72 -7.92 10.56
C TYR A 124 -5.82 -8.41 9.12
N VAL A 125 -5.02 -7.80 8.25
CA VAL A 125 -4.76 -8.36 6.93
C VAL A 125 -3.76 -9.50 7.11
N THR A 126 -4.25 -10.73 7.07
CA THR A 126 -3.40 -11.92 7.22
C THR A 126 -2.85 -12.38 5.87
N ALA A 127 -1.75 -13.14 5.90
CA ALA A 127 -1.18 -13.76 4.70
C ALA A 127 -2.21 -14.63 3.94
N ALA A 128 -3.08 -15.32 4.68
CA ALA A 128 -4.15 -16.13 4.12
C ALA A 128 -5.33 -15.31 3.58
N GLY A 129 -5.61 -14.13 4.16
CA GLY A 129 -6.68 -13.24 3.73
C GLY A 129 -6.32 -12.39 2.50
N LEU A 130 -5.05 -12.07 2.29
CA LEU A 130 -4.57 -11.26 1.16
C LEU A 130 -5.00 -11.77 -0.23
N PRO A 131 -4.89 -13.07 -0.56
CA PRO A 131 -5.41 -13.63 -1.81
C PRO A 131 -6.89 -13.35 -2.03
N SER A 132 -7.72 -13.47 -1.00
CA SER A 132 -9.16 -13.21 -1.09
C SER A 132 -9.45 -11.72 -1.22
N MET A 133 -8.66 -10.88 -0.56
CA MET A 133 -8.82 -9.43 -0.59
C MET A 133 -8.43 -8.82 -1.94
N LEU A 134 -7.28 -9.21 -2.49
CA LEU A 134 -6.69 -8.59 -3.68
C LEU A 134 -6.88 -9.42 -4.97
N GLY A 135 -7.23 -10.70 -4.84
CA GLY A 135 -7.48 -11.59 -5.97
C GLY A 135 -6.31 -11.62 -6.96
N THR A 136 -6.60 -11.29 -8.21
CA THR A 136 -5.62 -11.24 -9.31
C THR A 136 -4.69 -10.02 -9.24
N GLN A 137 -4.99 -9.01 -8.41
CA GLN A 137 -4.14 -7.82 -8.25
C GLN A 137 -2.95 -8.07 -7.32
N LEU A 138 -2.91 -9.22 -6.64
CA LEU A 138 -1.76 -9.63 -5.84
C LEU A 138 -0.71 -10.32 -6.71
N GLU A 139 0.28 -9.55 -7.14
CA GLU A 139 1.43 -10.05 -7.89
C GLU A 139 2.36 -10.84 -6.96
N ARG A 140 2.67 -12.10 -7.31
CA ARG A 140 3.55 -12.99 -6.52
C ARG A 140 4.88 -13.30 -7.20
N ALA A 141 5.24 -12.52 -8.22
CA ALA A 141 6.49 -12.71 -8.95
C ALA A 141 7.69 -12.51 -8.02
N ARG A 142 8.57 -13.51 -7.96
CA ARG A 142 9.79 -13.48 -7.15
C ARG A 142 10.94 -14.24 -7.80
N VAL A 143 12.16 -13.86 -7.45
CA VAL A 143 13.42 -14.47 -7.87
C VAL A 143 14.33 -14.59 -6.65
N GLN A 144 14.98 -15.75 -6.49
CA GLN A 144 15.95 -15.94 -5.43
C GLN A 144 17.21 -15.14 -5.70
N LYS A 145 17.70 -14.42 -4.69
CA LYS A 145 18.95 -13.67 -4.69
C LYS A 145 20.12 -14.64 -4.53
N GLY A 146 21.24 -14.39 -5.22
CA GLY A 146 22.46 -15.20 -5.11
C GLY A 146 23.09 -15.62 -6.44
N PHE A 147 22.46 -15.29 -7.57
CA PHE A 147 23.02 -15.53 -8.90
C PHE A 147 23.91 -14.37 -9.37
N THR A 148 24.66 -14.60 -10.45
CA THR A 148 25.34 -13.52 -11.19
C THR A 148 24.32 -12.47 -11.66
N GLU A 149 24.77 -11.22 -11.85
CA GLU A 149 23.87 -10.13 -12.25
C GLU A 149 23.12 -10.46 -13.55
N GLU A 150 23.78 -11.10 -14.51
CA GLU A 150 23.17 -11.48 -15.78
C GLU A 150 22.09 -12.56 -15.62
N SER A 151 22.38 -13.63 -14.86
CA SER A 151 21.41 -14.69 -14.60
C SER A 151 20.21 -14.17 -13.81
N MET A 152 20.45 -13.27 -12.85
CA MET A 152 19.39 -12.60 -12.10
C MET A 152 18.54 -11.71 -13.01
N ALA A 153 19.16 -10.94 -13.91
CA ALA A 153 18.45 -10.08 -14.83
C ALA A 153 17.55 -10.88 -15.78
N ARG A 154 18.07 -11.97 -16.37
CA ARG A 154 17.28 -12.89 -17.21
C ARG A 154 16.10 -13.49 -16.43
N SER A 155 16.35 -13.89 -15.18
CA SER A 155 15.32 -14.46 -14.30
C SER A 155 14.21 -13.45 -13.99
N ILE A 156 14.55 -12.18 -13.72
CA ILE A 156 13.58 -11.11 -13.45
C ILE A 156 12.76 -10.78 -14.71
N ILE A 157 13.41 -10.64 -15.87
CA ILE A 157 12.74 -10.33 -17.15
C ILE A 157 11.74 -11.44 -17.53
N GLY A 158 12.06 -12.70 -17.22
CA GLY A 158 11.18 -13.84 -17.48
C GLY A 158 9.95 -13.94 -16.56
N LYS A 159 9.81 -13.10 -15.53
CA LYS A 159 8.61 -13.10 -14.66
C LYS A 159 7.52 -12.18 -15.19
N SER A 160 6.27 -12.53 -14.91
CA SER A 160 5.11 -11.66 -15.11
C SER A 160 5.06 -10.53 -14.08
N GLY A 161 4.29 -9.48 -14.37
CA GLY A 161 4.12 -8.33 -13.46
C GLY A 161 5.19 -7.25 -13.65
N ARG A 162 4.92 -6.06 -13.13
CA ARG A 162 5.86 -4.93 -13.22
C ARG A 162 6.95 -5.04 -12.16
N PHE A 163 6.58 -5.51 -10.98
CA PHE A 163 7.48 -5.60 -9.83
C PHE A 163 7.79 -7.05 -9.52
N VAL A 164 9.08 -7.35 -9.35
CA VAL A 164 9.55 -8.70 -9.01
C VAL A 164 10.30 -8.63 -7.70
N ALA A 165 9.87 -9.41 -6.72
CA ALA A 165 10.55 -9.49 -5.43
C ALA A 165 11.86 -10.27 -5.54
N LEU A 166 12.88 -9.79 -4.86
CA LEU A 166 14.10 -10.53 -4.56
C LEU A 166 13.92 -11.17 -3.20
N VAL A 167 14.11 -12.49 -3.13
CA VAL A 167 14.00 -13.26 -1.89
C VAL A 167 15.29 -13.99 -1.59
N ASP A 168 15.59 -14.29 -0.33
CA ASP A 168 16.72 -15.13 0.03
C ASP A 168 16.38 -16.64 -0.08
N SER A 169 17.27 -17.50 0.40
CA SER A 169 17.04 -18.95 0.42
C SER A 169 15.95 -19.41 1.39
N ALA A 170 15.56 -18.56 2.35
CA ALA A 170 14.46 -18.80 3.28
C ALA A 170 13.15 -18.16 2.81
N GLU A 171 13.09 -17.68 1.56
CA GLU A 171 11.94 -16.97 0.98
C GLU A 171 11.62 -15.63 1.66
N ALA A 172 12.54 -15.11 2.47
CA ALA A 172 12.40 -13.81 3.11
C ALA A 172 12.62 -12.70 2.07
N PHE A 173 11.81 -11.65 2.14
CA PHE A 173 11.89 -10.51 1.24
C PHE A 173 13.19 -9.73 1.48
N VAL A 174 13.96 -9.52 0.41
CA VAL A 174 15.23 -8.78 0.44
C VAL A 174 15.12 -7.44 -0.29
N GLY A 175 14.31 -7.37 -1.34
CA GLY A 175 14.16 -6.16 -2.13
C GLY A 175 13.17 -6.31 -3.27
N LEU A 176 12.92 -5.21 -3.98
CA LEU A 176 11.98 -5.15 -5.09
C LEU A 176 12.67 -4.60 -6.34
N CYS A 177 12.46 -5.24 -7.49
CA CYS A 177 12.96 -4.77 -8.78
C CYS A 177 11.80 -4.32 -9.67
N ASP A 178 11.92 -3.13 -10.28
CA ASP A 178 11.05 -2.71 -11.39
C ASP A 178 11.57 -3.36 -12.68
N ARG A 179 10.82 -4.34 -13.19
CA ARG A 179 11.15 -5.12 -14.39
C ARG A 179 11.31 -4.22 -15.61
N THR A 180 10.54 -3.13 -15.69
CA THR A 180 10.57 -2.21 -16.84
C THR A 180 11.90 -1.47 -16.87
N VAL A 181 12.30 -0.91 -15.72
CA VAL A 181 13.58 -0.20 -15.58
C VAL A 181 14.75 -1.13 -15.89
N LEU A 182 14.69 -2.38 -15.43
CA LEU A 182 15.72 -3.37 -15.72
C LEU A 182 15.77 -3.74 -17.20
N THR A 183 14.62 -3.93 -17.84
CA THR A 183 14.52 -4.25 -19.27
C THR A 183 15.08 -3.12 -20.12
N ASP A 184 14.72 -1.87 -19.80
CA ASP A 184 15.25 -0.68 -20.48
C ASP A 184 16.77 -0.56 -20.33
N ARG A 185 17.29 -0.85 -19.13
CA ARG A 185 18.73 -0.86 -18.86
C ARG A 185 19.46 -1.92 -19.69
N VAL A 186 18.92 -3.13 -19.78
CA VAL A 186 19.49 -4.21 -20.60
C VAL A 186 19.44 -3.86 -22.09
N ALA A 187 18.32 -3.31 -22.56
CA ALA A 187 18.17 -2.90 -23.96
C ALA A 187 19.18 -1.81 -24.35
N ARG A 188 19.39 -0.79 -23.50
CA ARG A 188 20.39 0.27 -23.73
C ARG A 188 21.81 -0.29 -23.82
N LYS A 189 22.16 -1.23 -22.93
CA LYS A 189 23.47 -1.88 -22.94
C LYS A 189 23.74 -2.61 -24.26
N ILE A 190 22.75 -3.34 -24.78
CA ILE A 190 22.87 -4.04 -26.08
C ILE A 190 23.07 -3.04 -27.23
N VAL A 191 22.36 -1.91 -27.21
CA VAL A 191 22.51 -0.86 -28.23
C VAL A 191 23.90 -0.20 -28.18
N GLU A 192 24.46 -0.03 -26.99
CA GLU A 192 25.82 0.52 -26.83
C GLU A 192 26.90 -0.45 -27.31
N GLU A 193 26.75 -1.75 -27.06
CA GLU A 193 27.68 -2.80 -27.48
C GLU A 193 27.64 -3.08 -29.00
N THR A 194 26.58 -2.69 -29.70
CA THR A 194 26.38 -2.94 -31.13
C THR A 194 26.74 -1.77 -32.05
N LYS A 195 27.21 -0.63 -31.50
CA LYS A 195 27.68 0.49 -32.33
C LYS A 195 28.98 0.10 -33.06
N PRO A 196 29.03 0.14 -34.40
CA PRO A 196 30.25 -0.13 -35.14
C PRO A 196 31.31 0.92 -34.80
N VAL A 197 32.54 0.45 -34.56
CA VAL A 197 33.74 1.26 -34.31
C VAL A 197 34.10 2.06 -35.55
#